data_AF-A0A3M1INH8-F1
#
_entry.id   AF-A0A3M1INH8-F1
#
_cell.length_a   1.000
_cell.length_b   1.000
_cell.length_c   1.000
_cell.angle_alpha   90.00
_cell.angle_beta   90.00
_cell.angle_gamma   90.00
#
_symmetry.space_group_name_H-M   'P 1'
#
loop_
_entity.id
_entity.type
_entity.pdbx_description
1 polymer ?
#
loop_
_entity_poly.entity_id
_entity_poly.type
_entity_poly.pdbx_seq_one_letter_code
_entity_poly.pdbx_strand_id
1 'polypeptide(L)'
;MLYAFQLHEAGLVTPEAIRAADAAGTLPAPLPGPLAYAACGVAGAVCVIVAGWTTANPTLYRAGLAFQAIVPRVSRFKVTLATGMVTTLAALFPAVVMKLLDFVALYGMILMPMGAVIFVDFWLARRLGFEPNYAERTGGRTNWAAGAAWLVTLGVCTWLVLRGSVQIYFVSLPGWFVAAGLYIGLSRLLPGRPAVAPVAEA
;
A
#
# COMPACT_ATOMS: atom_id res chain seq x y z
N MET A 1 -14.53 2.25 21.55
CA MET A 1 -14.72 2.87 22.87
C MET A 1 -13.60 3.85 23.22
N LEU A 2 -12.32 3.47 23.13
CA LEU A 2 -11.20 4.35 23.53
C LEU A 2 -11.02 5.60 22.66
N TYR A 3 -11.28 5.53 21.35
CA TYR A 3 -11.26 6.73 20.49
C TYR A 3 -12.41 7.70 20.79
N ALA A 4 -13.58 7.18 21.18
CA ALA A 4 -14.70 8.02 21.61
C ALA A 4 -14.37 8.77 22.91
N PHE A 5 -13.57 8.16 23.79
CA PHE A 5 -13.03 8.84 24.97
C PHE A 5 -12.06 9.97 24.60
N GLN A 6 -11.17 9.75 23.62
CA GLN A 6 -10.29 10.83 23.11
C GLN A 6 -11.07 11.98 22.48
N LEU A 7 -12.14 11.68 21.74
CA LEU A 7 -13.04 12.70 21.20
C LEU A 7 -13.73 13.48 22.32
N HIS A 8 -14.20 12.79 23.36
CA HIS A 8 -14.80 13.42 24.54
C HIS A 8 -13.82 14.33 25.29
N GLU A 9 -12.57 13.89 25.51
CA GLU A 9 -11.51 14.73 26.10
C GLU A 9 -11.17 15.95 25.24
N ALA A 10 -11.25 15.84 23.92
CA ALA A 10 -11.10 16.94 22.99
C ALA A 10 -12.33 17.88 22.93
N GLY A 11 -13.37 17.64 23.75
CA GLY A 11 -14.62 18.40 23.74
C GLY A 11 -15.53 18.11 22.55
N LEU A 12 -15.22 17.10 21.74
CA LEU A 12 -15.97 16.70 20.55
C LEU A 12 -17.06 15.69 20.92
N VAL A 13 -18.08 16.16 21.64
CA VAL A 13 -19.16 15.33 22.19
C VAL A 13 -20.43 15.30 21.34
N THR A 14 -20.59 16.24 20.41
CA THR A 14 -21.75 16.30 19.49
C THR A 14 -21.36 15.89 18.07
N PRO A 15 -22.28 15.26 17.29
CA PRO A 15 -22.04 14.91 15.89
C PRO A 15 -21.67 16.12 15.03
N GLU A 16 -22.21 17.30 15.33
CA GLU A 16 -21.92 18.55 14.61
C GLU A 16 -20.50 19.01 14.87
N ALA A 17 -20.04 18.96 16.13
CA ALA A 17 -18.67 19.32 16.49
C ALA A 17 -17.66 18.34 15.86
N ILE A 18 -17.97 17.04 15.86
CA ILE A 18 -17.15 16.01 15.22
C ILE A 18 -17.07 16.26 13.70
N ARG A 19 -18.19 16.53 13.02
CA ARG A 19 -18.20 16.82 11.58
C ARG A 19 -17.46 18.11 11.23
N ALA A 20 -17.59 19.15 12.05
CA ALA A 20 -16.85 20.39 11.86
C ALA A 20 -15.34 20.20 12.06
N ALA A 21 -14.94 19.44 13.08
CA ALA A 21 -13.54 19.09 13.32
C ALA A 21 -12.97 18.17 12.23
N ASP A 22 -13.78 17.26 11.69
CA ASP A 22 -13.41 16.41 10.55
C ASP A 22 -13.17 17.25 9.28
N ALA A 23 -14.11 18.14 8.96
CA ALA A 23 -13.97 19.06 7.82
C ALA A 23 -12.77 20.01 7.97
N ALA A 24 -12.45 20.42 9.20
CA ALA A 24 -11.27 21.23 9.51
C ALA A 24 -9.97 20.40 9.61
N GLY A 25 -10.04 19.07 9.59
CA GLY A 25 -8.89 18.17 9.74
C GLY A 25 -8.27 18.19 11.14
N THR A 26 -9.02 18.61 12.17
CA THR A 26 -8.58 18.79 13.56
C THR A 26 -9.02 17.66 14.48
N LEU A 27 -9.52 16.54 13.95
CA LEU A 27 -9.80 15.36 14.77
C LEU A 27 -8.51 14.86 15.45
N PRO A 28 -8.57 14.49 16.74
CA PRO A 28 -7.43 13.91 17.42
C PRO A 28 -7.00 12.62 16.71
N ALA A 29 -5.70 12.44 16.49
CA ALA A 29 -5.21 11.20 15.88
C ALA A 29 -5.37 10.02 16.86
N PRO A 30 -5.86 8.85 16.42
CA PRO A 30 -5.96 7.66 17.26
C PRO A 30 -4.58 7.04 17.50
N LEU A 31 -3.77 7.68 18.34
CA LEU A 31 -2.40 7.27 18.60
C LEU A 31 -2.35 5.97 19.42
N PRO A 32 -1.70 4.90 18.93
CA PRO A 32 -1.72 3.60 19.60
C PRO A 32 -1.16 3.62 21.03
N GLY A 33 -0.09 4.40 21.27
CA GLY A 33 0.57 4.49 22.57
C GLY A 33 -0.35 5.02 23.67
N PRO A 34 -0.86 6.26 23.56
CA PRO A 34 -1.82 6.82 24.52
C PRO A 34 -3.08 5.96 24.68
N LEU A 35 -3.61 5.41 23.57
CA LEU A 35 -4.79 4.52 23.62
C LEU A 35 -4.54 3.26 24.44
N ALA A 36 -3.38 2.60 24.25
CA ALA A 36 -3.02 1.39 24.99
C ALA A 36 -2.68 1.69 26.44
N TYR A 37 -2.03 2.83 26.72
CA TYR A 37 -1.74 3.26 28.09
C TYR A 37 -3.03 3.58 28.86
N ALA A 38 -3.99 4.27 28.25
CA ALA A 38 -5.28 4.54 28.86
C ALA A 38 -6.05 3.24 29.20
N ALA A 39 -5.87 2.18 28.39
CA ALA A 39 -6.55 0.91 28.59
C ALA A 39 -5.87 0.00 29.63
N CYS A 40 -4.53 -0.10 29.62
CA CYS A 40 -3.77 -1.10 30.38
C CYS A 40 -2.53 -0.53 31.09
N GLY A 41 -2.40 0.78 31.21
CA GLY A 41 -1.25 1.46 31.81
C GLY A 41 0.07 1.11 31.12
N VAL A 42 1.14 0.96 31.91
CA VAL A 42 2.48 0.64 31.42
C VAL A 42 2.51 -0.66 30.63
N ALA A 43 1.71 -1.67 31.01
CA ALA A 43 1.63 -2.94 30.29
C ALA A 43 1.13 -2.74 28.85
N GLY A 44 0.14 -1.85 28.65
CA GLY A 44 -0.33 -1.48 27.31
C GLY A 44 0.73 -0.76 26.49
N ALA A 45 1.47 0.17 27.09
CA ALA A 45 2.56 0.87 26.41
C ALA A 45 3.68 -0.11 25.97
N VAL A 46 4.10 -1.03 26.85
CA VAL A 46 5.09 -2.06 26.52
C VAL A 46 4.59 -2.96 25.38
N CYS A 47 3.31 -3.35 25.41
CA CYS A 47 2.70 -4.14 24.35
C CYS A 47 2.80 -3.44 22.98
N VAL A 48 2.52 -2.13 22.91
CA VAL A 48 2.64 -1.34 21.67
C VAL A 48 4.08 -1.31 21.16
N ILE A 49 5.07 -1.17 22.04
CA ILE A 49 6.49 -1.18 21.66
C ILE A 49 6.88 -2.53 21.05
N VAL A 50 6.49 -3.64 21.70
CA VAL A 50 6.78 -5.01 21.21
C VAL A 50 6.08 -5.28 19.88
N ALA A 51 4.82 -4.87 19.74
CA ALA A 51 4.07 -4.97 18.48
C ALA A 51 4.73 -4.18 17.34
N GLY A 52 5.22 -2.97 17.64
CA GLY A 52 5.98 -2.15 16.68
C GLY A 52 7.28 -2.82 16.24
N TRP A 53 8.08 -3.34 17.17
CA TRP A 53 9.33 -4.02 16.86
C TRP A 53 9.09 -5.26 15.98
N THR A 54 8.19 -6.15 16.39
CA THR A 54 7.91 -7.40 15.68
C THR A 54 7.42 -7.17 14.24
N THR A 55 6.71 -6.06 13.99
CA THR A 55 6.26 -5.66 12.65
C THR A 55 7.38 -5.00 11.83
N ALA A 56 8.24 -4.21 12.46
CA ALA A 56 9.32 -3.50 11.80
C ALA A 56 10.37 -4.45 11.19
N ASN A 57 10.70 -5.56 11.87
CA ASN A 57 11.72 -6.50 11.43
C ASN A 57 11.48 -7.09 10.02
N PRO A 58 10.37 -7.81 9.75
CA PRO A 58 10.10 -8.33 8.42
C PRO A 58 9.87 -7.22 7.37
N THR A 59 9.38 -6.05 7.80
CA THR A 59 9.14 -4.91 6.91
C THR A 59 10.46 -4.34 6.37
N LEU A 60 11.44 -4.08 7.25
CA LEU A 60 12.77 -3.63 6.86
C LEU A 60 13.51 -4.68 6.02
N TYR A 61 13.34 -5.97 6.33
CA TYR A 61 13.91 -7.04 5.51
C TYR A 61 13.36 -7.03 4.08
N ARG A 62 12.02 -6.95 3.93
CA ARG A 62 11.37 -6.87 2.60
C ARG A 62 11.76 -5.61 1.84
N ALA A 63 11.82 -4.46 2.51
CA ALA A 63 12.26 -3.22 1.91
C ALA A 63 13.73 -3.31 1.45
N GLY A 64 14.61 -3.88 2.28
CA GLY A 64 16.02 -4.09 1.93
C GLY A 64 16.21 -4.98 0.71
N LEU A 65 15.44 -6.07 0.58
CA LEU A 65 15.46 -6.92 -0.62
C LEU A 65 14.93 -6.18 -1.86
N ALA A 66 13.86 -5.39 -1.72
CA ALA A 66 13.31 -4.61 -2.82
C ALA A 66 14.32 -3.58 -3.35
N PHE A 67 14.99 -2.83 -2.47
CA PHE A 67 16.04 -1.89 -2.87
C PHE A 67 17.29 -2.61 -3.41
N GLN A 68 17.62 -3.81 -2.89
CA GLN A 68 18.72 -4.60 -3.43
C GLN A 68 18.42 -5.04 -4.87
N ALA A 69 17.16 -5.39 -5.19
CA ALA A 69 16.77 -5.74 -6.56
C ALA A 69 16.98 -4.57 -7.53
N ILE A 70 16.89 -3.33 -7.05
CA ILE A 70 17.17 -2.11 -7.84
C ILE A 70 18.69 -1.87 -7.95
N VAL A 71 19.44 -2.09 -6.86
CA VAL A 71 20.90 -1.85 -6.80
C VAL A 71 21.65 -3.14 -6.41
N PRO A 72 21.76 -4.13 -7.33
CA PRO A 72 22.22 -5.48 -6.99
C PRO A 72 23.70 -5.56 -6.58
N ARG A 73 24.50 -4.52 -6.92
CA ARG A 73 25.93 -4.44 -6.59
C ARG A 73 26.20 -4.12 -5.12
N VAL A 74 25.20 -3.71 -4.35
CA VAL A 74 25.35 -3.35 -2.93
C VAL A 74 24.87 -4.51 -2.05
N SER A 75 25.57 -4.77 -0.95
CA SER A 75 25.17 -5.83 -0.03
C SER A 75 23.82 -5.52 0.65
N ARG A 76 23.00 -6.56 0.84
CA ARG A 76 21.71 -6.47 1.56
C ARG A 76 21.82 -5.69 2.85
N PHE A 77 22.85 -6.00 3.65
CA PHE A 77 23.08 -5.34 4.93
C PHE A 77 23.19 -3.82 4.81
N LYS A 78 23.99 -3.32 3.85
CA LYS A 78 24.17 -1.88 3.63
C LYS A 78 22.87 -1.21 3.18
N VAL A 79 22.14 -1.85 2.27
CA VAL A 79 20.86 -1.35 1.76
C VAL A 79 19.80 -1.31 2.88
N THR A 80 19.69 -2.36 3.67
CA THR A 80 18.76 -2.44 4.80
C THR A 80 19.09 -1.39 5.87
N LEU A 81 20.38 -1.21 6.19
CA LEU A 81 20.82 -0.21 7.16
C LEU A 81 20.50 1.21 6.67
N ALA A 82 20.78 1.52 5.39
CA ALA A 82 20.44 2.80 4.78
C ALA A 82 18.92 3.04 4.79
N THR A 83 18.13 2.04 4.43
CA THR A 83 16.66 2.10 4.48
C THR A 83 16.19 2.38 5.90
N GLY A 84 16.71 1.66 6.89
CA GLY A 84 16.39 1.84 8.31
C GLY A 84 16.72 3.24 8.83
N MET A 85 17.87 3.79 8.45
CA MET A 85 18.26 5.17 8.80
C MET A 85 17.29 6.18 8.20
N VAL A 86 16.97 6.08 6.91
CA VAL A 86 16.02 6.97 6.25
C VAL A 86 14.64 6.88 6.89
N THR A 87 14.14 5.67 7.17
CA THR A 87 12.84 5.50 7.84
C THR A 87 12.84 6.05 9.26
N THR A 88 13.95 5.90 9.99
CA THR A 88 14.07 6.44 11.35
C THR A 88 14.03 7.97 11.33
N LEU A 89 14.79 8.59 10.42
CA LEU A 89 14.78 10.04 10.23
C LEU A 89 13.39 10.54 9.84
N ALA A 90 12.71 9.86 8.91
CA ALA A 90 11.34 10.21 8.51
C ALA A 90 10.35 10.08 9.69
N ALA A 91 10.51 9.07 10.55
CA ALA A 91 9.66 8.85 11.71
C ALA A 91 9.81 9.94 12.81
N LEU A 92 10.90 10.71 12.81
CA LEU A 92 11.07 11.84 13.73
C LEU A 92 10.15 13.02 13.38
N PHE A 93 9.60 13.08 12.17
CA PHE A 93 8.73 14.18 11.74
C PHE A 93 7.26 13.87 12.02
N PRO A 94 6.58 14.64 12.90
CA PRO A 94 5.16 14.41 13.21
C PRO A 94 4.25 14.48 11.98
N ALA A 95 4.61 15.28 10.97
CA ALA A 95 3.86 15.37 9.72
C ALA A 95 3.70 14.03 8.99
N VAL A 96 4.65 13.11 9.17
CA VAL A 96 4.62 11.77 8.55
C VAL A 96 3.82 10.79 9.41
N VAL A 97 4.01 10.82 10.73
CA VAL A 97 3.45 9.80 11.64
C VAL A 97 2.03 10.12 12.09
N MET A 98 1.65 11.41 12.17
CA MET A 98 0.31 11.83 12.59
C MET A 98 -0.75 11.66 11.50
N LYS A 99 -0.34 11.39 10.25
CA LYS A 99 -1.22 11.11 9.10
C LYS A 99 -1.17 9.64 8.67
N LEU A 100 -0.86 8.74 9.60
CA LEU A 100 -0.64 7.33 9.31
C LEU A 100 -1.85 6.67 8.63
N LEU A 101 -3.07 6.97 9.04
CA LEU A 101 -4.27 6.37 8.43
C LEU A 101 -4.42 6.75 6.97
N ASP A 102 -4.28 8.04 6.65
CA ASP A 102 -4.37 8.54 5.27
C ASP A 102 -3.21 8.01 4.42
N PHE A 103 -2.01 7.96 5.00
CA PHE A 103 -0.83 7.40 4.36
C PHE A 103 -0.99 5.92 4.03
N VAL A 104 -1.48 5.11 4.99
CA VAL A 104 -1.74 3.68 4.78
C VAL A 104 -2.85 3.46 3.76
N ALA A 105 -3.90 4.29 3.77
CA ALA A 105 -4.98 4.22 2.79
C ALA A 105 -4.48 4.54 1.37
N LEU A 106 -3.67 5.58 1.23
CA LEU A 106 -3.01 5.94 -0.02
C LEU A 106 -2.09 4.80 -0.50
N TYR A 107 -1.28 4.24 0.39
CA TYR A 107 -0.41 3.12 0.07
C TYR A 107 -1.20 1.89 -0.39
N GLY A 108 -2.33 1.60 0.27
CA GLY A 108 -3.28 0.57 -0.13
C GLY A 108 -3.82 0.81 -1.55
N MET A 109 -4.24 2.04 -1.86
CA MET A 109 -4.70 2.42 -3.20
C MET A 109 -3.59 2.25 -4.26
N ILE A 110 -2.35 2.63 -3.93
CA ILE A 110 -1.20 2.53 -4.85
C ILE A 110 -0.81 1.08 -5.13
N LEU A 111 -0.82 0.21 -4.12
CA LEU A 111 -0.40 -1.18 -4.23
C LEU A 111 -1.49 -2.12 -4.75
N MET A 112 -2.75 -1.81 -4.48
CA MET A 112 -3.89 -2.64 -4.86
C MET A 112 -3.88 -3.05 -6.35
N PRO A 113 -3.59 -2.18 -7.33
CA PRO A 113 -3.58 -2.60 -8.73
C PRO A 113 -2.45 -3.55 -9.05
N MET A 114 -1.31 -3.44 -8.37
CA MET A 114 -0.21 -4.40 -8.51
C MET A 114 -0.66 -5.80 -8.05
N GLY A 115 -1.35 -5.88 -6.90
CA GLY A 115 -1.90 -7.12 -6.39
C GLY A 115 -2.94 -7.74 -7.32
N ALA A 116 -3.83 -6.93 -7.91
CA ALA A 116 -4.83 -7.38 -8.87
C ALA A 116 -4.18 -7.94 -10.15
N VAL A 117 -3.19 -7.22 -10.70
CA VAL A 117 -2.45 -7.67 -11.88
C VAL A 117 -1.74 -8.99 -11.61
N ILE A 118 -1.00 -9.11 -10.51
CA ILE A 118 -0.28 -10.35 -10.14
C ILE A 118 -1.26 -11.51 -9.97
N PHE A 119 -2.39 -11.28 -9.28
CA PHE A 119 -3.41 -12.31 -9.09
C PHE A 119 -3.98 -12.80 -10.42
N VAL A 120 -4.37 -11.86 -11.29
CA VAL A 120 -4.92 -12.20 -12.60
C VAL A 120 -3.89 -12.92 -13.47
N ASP A 121 -2.66 -12.41 -13.50
CA ASP A 121 -1.59 -12.98 -14.32
C ASP A 121 -1.23 -14.41 -13.90
N PHE A 122 -1.09 -14.64 -12.60
CA PHE A 122 -0.65 -15.95 -12.10
C PHE A 122 -1.78 -16.98 -12.06
N TRP A 123 -3.00 -16.58 -11.66
CA TRP A 123 -4.10 -17.54 -11.43
C TRP A 123 -5.10 -17.61 -12.58
N LEU A 124 -5.39 -16.50 -13.25
CA LEU A 124 -6.49 -16.41 -14.22
C LEU A 124 -6.00 -16.42 -15.67
N ALA A 125 -4.78 -15.99 -15.97
CA ALA A 125 -4.29 -15.83 -17.34
C ALA A 125 -4.50 -17.08 -18.21
N ARG A 126 -4.03 -18.24 -17.74
CA ARG A 126 -4.20 -19.52 -18.45
C ARG A 126 -5.65 -19.91 -18.67
N ARG A 127 -6.53 -19.64 -17.68
CA ARG A 127 -7.97 -19.93 -17.78
C ARG A 127 -8.70 -18.97 -18.72
N LEU A 128 -8.17 -17.76 -18.85
CA LEU A 128 -8.70 -16.69 -19.67
C LEU A 128 -8.08 -16.64 -21.08
N GLY A 129 -7.14 -17.54 -21.38
CA GLY A 129 -6.56 -17.71 -22.71
C GLY A 129 -5.51 -16.67 -23.10
N PHE A 130 -4.82 -16.06 -22.13
CA PHE A 130 -3.65 -15.22 -22.40
C PHE A 130 -2.41 -15.72 -21.64
N GLU A 131 -1.23 -15.34 -22.14
CA GLU A 131 0.05 -15.83 -21.64
C GLU A 131 0.42 -15.20 -20.28
N PRO A 132 0.63 -16.00 -19.22
CA PRO A 132 1.16 -15.51 -17.95
C PRO A 132 2.63 -15.10 -18.07
N ASN A 133 3.12 -14.25 -17.16
CA ASN A 133 4.50 -13.76 -17.13
C ASN A 133 4.95 -13.20 -18.50
N TYR A 134 4.08 -12.47 -19.17
CA TYR A 134 4.26 -12.03 -20.55
C TYR A 134 5.64 -11.38 -20.84
N ALA A 135 6.10 -10.50 -19.96
CA ALA A 135 7.39 -9.82 -20.10
C ALA A 135 8.57 -10.81 -20.07
N GLU A 136 8.55 -11.78 -19.15
CA GLU A 136 9.58 -12.81 -19.04
C GLU A 136 9.58 -13.74 -20.27
N ARG A 137 8.40 -14.17 -20.71
CA ARG A 137 8.25 -15.06 -21.87
C ARG A 137 8.63 -14.43 -23.20
N THR A 138 8.43 -13.12 -23.33
CA THR A 138 8.74 -12.38 -24.58
C THR A 138 10.12 -11.73 -24.55
N GLY A 139 10.91 -11.93 -23.49
CA GLY A 139 12.17 -11.21 -23.26
C GLY A 139 11.99 -9.69 -23.13
N GLY A 140 10.76 -9.24 -22.90
CA GLY A 140 10.41 -7.83 -22.74
C GLY A 140 10.80 -7.33 -21.36
N ARG A 141 11.29 -6.08 -21.28
CA ARG A 141 11.61 -5.45 -20.00
C ARG A 141 10.38 -4.98 -19.23
N THR A 142 9.25 -4.80 -19.91
CA THR A 142 8.04 -4.17 -19.35
C THR A 142 6.76 -4.75 -19.96
N ASN A 143 5.76 -5.01 -19.11
CA ASN A 143 4.40 -5.33 -19.54
C ASN A 143 3.55 -4.06 -19.57
N TRP A 144 3.26 -3.56 -20.78
CA TRP A 144 2.46 -2.34 -20.96
C TRP A 144 1.00 -2.50 -20.52
N ALA A 145 0.43 -3.71 -20.60
CA ALA A 145 -0.91 -3.98 -20.09
C ALA A 145 -0.97 -3.78 -18.57
N ALA A 146 0.05 -4.30 -17.85
CA ALA A 146 0.17 -4.14 -16.40
C ALA A 146 0.37 -2.68 -16.00
N GLY A 147 1.28 -1.97 -16.69
CA GLY A 147 1.56 -0.55 -16.43
C GLY A 147 0.35 0.36 -16.68
N ALA A 148 -0.37 0.14 -17.78
CA ALA A 148 -1.59 0.88 -18.09
C ALA A 148 -2.74 0.55 -17.15
N ALA A 149 -2.95 -0.72 -16.80
CA ALA A 149 -3.94 -1.11 -15.79
C ALA A 149 -3.65 -0.44 -14.45
N TRP A 150 -2.37 -0.39 -14.04
CA TRP A 150 -1.96 0.30 -12.81
C TRP A 150 -2.26 1.81 -12.88
N LEU A 151 -1.75 2.51 -13.88
CA LEU A 151 -1.93 3.97 -14.01
C LEU A 151 -3.40 4.39 -14.14
N VAL A 152 -4.16 3.70 -14.99
CA VAL A 152 -5.58 4.03 -15.23
C VAL A 152 -6.40 3.76 -13.98
N THR A 153 -6.17 2.65 -13.26
CA THR A 153 -6.86 2.40 -11.99
C THR A 153 -6.55 3.46 -10.96
N LEU A 154 -5.29 3.90 -10.83
CA LEU A 154 -4.96 5.00 -9.92
C LEU A 154 -5.71 6.28 -10.29
N GLY A 155 -5.75 6.65 -11.58
CA GLY A 155 -6.53 7.79 -12.05
C GLY A 155 -8.01 7.70 -11.69
N VAL A 156 -8.63 6.53 -11.91
CA VAL A 156 -10.04 6.29 -11.56
C VAL A 156 -10.27 6.38 -10.06
N CYS A 157 -9.44 5.71 -9.25
CA CYS A 157 -9.56 5.73 -7.79
C CYS A 157 -9.35 7.14 -7.23
N THR A 158 -8.33 7.87 -7.69
CA THR A 158 -8.09 9.26 -7.30
C THR A 158 -9.29 10.13 -7.66
N TRP A 159 -9.85 9.99 -8.86
CA TRP A 159 -11.04 10.74 -9.27
C TRP A 159 -12.27 10.44 -8.39
N LEU A 160 -12.51 9.17 -8.04
CA LEU A 160 -13.61 8.78 -7.15
C LEU A 160 -13.47 9.38 -5.74
N VAL A 161 -12.25 9.42 -5.22
CA VAL A 161 -11.94 10.02 -3.91
C VAL A 161 -12.12 11.53 -3.95
N LEU A 162 -11.57 12.22 -4.97
CA LEU A 162 -11.66 13.68 -5.09
C LEU A 162 -13.10 14.16 -5.34
N ARG A 163 -13.96 13.35 -5.97
CA ARG A 163 -15.39 13.65 -6.10
C ARG A 163 -16.21 13.38 -4.83
N GLY A 164 -15.58 12.84 -3.77
CA GLY A 164 -16.27 12.47 -2.54
C GLY A 164 -17.24 11.29 -2.70
N SER A 165 -17.15 10.53 -3.80
CA SER A 165 -18.05 9.39 -4.06
C SER A 165 -17.69 8.17 -3.21
N VAL A 166 -16.40 7.97 -2.94
CA VAL A 166 -15.89 6.87 -2.11
C VAL A 166 -14.76 7.40 -1.24
N GLN A 167 -14.73 7.03 0.04
CA GLN A 167 -13.63 7.38 0.92
C GLN A 167 -12.34 6.64 0.54
N ILE A 168 -11.20 7.27 0.78
CA ILE A 168 -9.88 6.69 0.46
C ILE A 168 -9.64 5.32 1.13
N TYR A 169 -10.25 5.08 2.30
CA TYR A 169 -10.16 3.81 3.02
C TYR A 169 -10.85 2.64 2.31
N PHE A 170 -11.85 2.92 1.46
CA PHE A 170 -12.67 1.89 0.81
C PHE A 170 -12.46 1.79 -0.70
N VAL A 171 -11.92 2.83 -1.34
CA VAL A 171 -11.76 2.91 -2.81
C VAL A 171 -10.87 1.81 -3.40
N SER A 172 -9.97 1.23 -2.61
CA SER A 172 -9.12 0.12 -3.03
C SER A 172 -9.93 -1.13 -3.41
N LEU A 173 -11.09 -1.39 -2.78
CA LEU A 173 -11.91 -2.55 -3.12
C LEU A 173 -12.53 -2.47 -4.53
N PRO A 174 -13.31 -1.42 -4.90
CA PRO A 174 -13.79 -1.27 -6.27
C PRO A 174 -12.64 -1.07 -7.25
N GLY A 175 -11.58 -0.37 -6.84
CA GLY A 175 -10.36 -0.23 -7.63
C GLY A 175 -9.80 -1.59 -8.07
N TRP A 176 -9.79 -2.59 -7.18
CA TRP A 176 -9.22 -3.92 -7.47
C TRP A 176 -9.89 -4.57 -8.67
N PHE A 177 -11.23 -4.50 -8.73
CA PHE A 177 -11.99 -5.04 -9.86
C PHE A 177 -11.75 -4.25 -11.15
N VAL A 178 -11.59 -2.92 -11.06
CA VAL A 178 -11.21 -2.08 -12.21
C VAL A 178 -9.83 -2.49 -12.73
N ALA A 179 -8.83 -2.65 -11.86
CA ALA A 179 -7.49 -3.09 -12.27
C ALA A 179 -7.50 -4.49 -12.90
N ALA A 180 -8.22 -5.44 -12.30
CA ALA A 180 -8.36 -6.78 -12.84
C ALA A 180 -9.00 -6.75 -14.24
N GLY A 181 -10.13 -6.05 -14.39
CA GLY A 181 -10.82 -5.92 -15.68
C GLY A 181 -9.97 -5.25 -16.75
N LEU A 182 -9.31 -4.14 -16.40
CA LEU A 182 -8.40 -3.43 -17.31
C LEU A 182 -7.23 -4.32 -17.74
N TYR A 183 -6.59 -5.01 -16.80
CA TYR A 183 -5.46 -5.88 -17.13
C TYR A 183 -5.88 -7.04 -18.04
N ILE A 184 -7.02 -7.67 -17.76
CA ILE A 184 -7.59 -8.73 -18.62
C ILE A 184 -7.90 -8.19 -20.02
N GLY A 185 -8.56 -7.04 -20.11
CA GLY A 185 -8.91 -6.43 -21.40
C GLY A 185 -7.68 -6.07 -22.22
N LEU A 186 -6.73 -5.36 -21.61
CA LEU A 186 -5.49 -4.94 -22.26
C LEU A 186 -4.62 -6.14 -22.68
N SER A 187 -4.53 -7.18 -21.85
CA SER A 187 -3.74 -8.38 -22.17
C SER A 187 -4.30 -9.19 -23.33
N ARG A 188 -5.59 -9.01 -23.67
CA ARG A 188 -6.19 -9.62 -24.88
C ARG A 188 -6.10 -8.75 -26.12
N LEU A 189 -6.10 -7.42 -25.95
CA LEU A 189 -6.08 -6.47 -27.06
C LEU A 189 -4.67 -6.17 -27.55
N LEU A 190 -3.66 -6.26 -26.69
CA LEU A 190 -2.27 -6.03 -27.07
C LEU A 190 -1.73 -7.23 -27.86
N PRO A 191 -1.16 -7.02 -29.07
CA PRO A 191 -0.57 -8.10 -29.85
C PRO A 191 0.54 -8.80 -29.06
N GLY A 192 0.42 -10.11 -28.89
CA GLY A 192 1.46 -10.91 -28.28
C GLY A 192 2.71 -10.91 -29.16
N ARG A 193 3.85 -10.47 -28.61
CA ARG A 193 5.15 -10.74 -29.22
C ARG A 193 5.38 -12.25 -29.16
N PRO A 194 6.01 -12.86 -30.19
CA PRO A 194 6.37 -14.27 -30.13
C PRO A 194 7.24 -14.55 -28.91
N ALA A 195 6.99 -15.67 -28.24
CA ALA A 195 7.77 -16.09 -27.09
C ALA A 195 9.23 -16.31 -27.51
N VAL A 196 10.16 -15.85 -26.68
CA VAL A 196 11.59 -16.12 -26.86
C VAL A 196 11.85 -17.52 -26.30
N ALA A 197 12.66 -18.32 -27.00
CA ALA A 197 13.06 -19.63 -26.52
C ALA A 197 13.72 -19.49 -25.12
N PRO A 198 13.42 -20.39 -24.16
CA PRO A 198 14.01 -20.32 -22.84
C PRO A 198 15.54 -20.36 -22.96
N VAL A 199 16.21 -19.40 -22.34
CA VAL A 199 17.67 -19.43 -22.20
C VAL A 199 17.99 -20.65 -21.34
N ALA A 200 18.78 -21.59 -21.88
CA ALA A 200 19.24 -22.75 -21.12
C ALA A 200 19.97 -22.25 -19.87
N GLU A 201 19.46 -22.60 -18.69
CA GLU A 201 20.14 -22.32 -17.42
C GLU A 201 21.50 -23.04 -17.44
N ALA A 202 22.58 -22.27 -17.29
CA ALA A 202 23.97 -22.74 -17.24
C ALA A 202 24.46 -22.81 -15.79
#